data_AF-A0A3D5IAG9-F1
#
_entry.id   AF-A0A3D5IAG9-F1
#
_cell.length_a   1.000
_cell.length_b   1.000
_cell.length_c   1.000
_cell.angle_alpha   90.00
_cell.angle_beta   90.00
_cell.angle_gamma   90.00
#
_symmetry.space_group_name_H-M   'P 1'
#
loop_
_entity.id
_entity.type
_entity.pdbx_description
1 polymer ?
#
loop_
_entity_poly.entity_id
_entity_poly.type
_entity_poly.pdbx_seq_one_letter_code
_entity_poly.pdbx_strand_id
1 'polypeptide(L)'
;MVCFQPYYKFNERKKLLKICPSLVIICLKCVAFCGMMEKRQGKMRKLARKVCEEIMNNRRLITERERPLTASGFRVMKGEREFITYQRDATIRVWHQPNPDSYAPHFHSAIEVCVPLLGGCEVMVNGKVYHVQAGEVLFVPSDATHALRMAAGSERYLIIFEHNAAFTMKEFAALRPMLRQPIYLTAESEATPIVRKTLMQLVDAYEAYTPLRNLRCYALLMDVFATLGELYLPNVANSAEMNDIHRRLSGEDAFNRALDYLNKNYAENITLDVLADYAGFSRYTLSRMFSRHTGATFIQYLNARRVDMAAEMLSQSDLPVTQVALRVGFGSIATFNRVFRTQKGCTPSQYRNVYLELKK
;
A
#
# COMPACT_ATOMS: atom_id res chain seq x y z
N MET A 1 41.99 -23.94 9.24
CA MET A 1 42.48 -22.69 9.84
C MET A 1 42.70 -21.69 8.71
N VAL A 2 42.38 -20.40 8.91
CA VAL A 2 42.54 -19.25 7.98
C VAL A 2 41.38 -19.12 6.95
N CYS A 3 40.37 -18.25 7.11
CA CYS A 3 40.28 -16.77 7.16
C CYS A 3 40.27 -16.11 5.76
N PHE A 4 39.19 -15.40 5.38
CA PHE A 4 39.23 -14.25 4.46
C PHE A 4 38.00 -13.31 4.62
N GLN A 5 38.27 -12.14 5.19
CA GLN A 5 37.79 -10.80 4.79
C GLN A 5 39.07 -9.92 4.71
N PRO A 6 39.10 -8.67 4.17
CA PRO A 6 38.14 -7.87 3.37
C PRO A 6 38.79 -7.15 2.15
N TYR A 7 38.02 -6.44 1.30
CA TYR A 7 38.56 -5.31 0.51
C TYR A 7 37.48 -4.23 0.20
N TYR A 8 37.61 -3.07 0.84
CA TYR A 8 37.14 -1.77 0.35
C TYR A 8 38.36 -0.95 -0.08
N LYS A 9 38.34 -0.35 -1.27
CA LYS A 9 39.35 0.66 -1.70
C LYS A 9 38.66 2.00 -1.90
N PHE A 10 39.08 2.97 -1.11
CA PHE A 10 38.85 4.41 -1.28
C PHE A 10 39.67 4.91 -2.47
N ASN A 11 39.12 5.80 -3.30
CA ASN A 11 39.93 6.62 -4.20
C ASN A 11 39.38 8.05 -4.27
N GLU A 12 40.23 9.01 -3.88
CA GLU A 12 39.98 10.45 -3.94
C GLU A 12 40.31 11.00 -5.34
N ARG A 13 39.66 12.12 -5.69
CA ARG A 13 39.90 13.01 -6.87
C ARG A 13 39.15 12.67 -8.17
N LYS A 14 37.97 13.27 -8.34
CA LYS A 14 37.60 14.21 -9.43
C LYS A 14 36.14 14.65 -9.26
N LYS A 15 35.93 15.96 -9.03
CA LYS A 15 34.62 16.62 -9.06
C LYS A 15 34.27 16.90 -10.53
N LEU A 16 33.20 16.29 -11.03
CA LEU A 16 32.36 16.87 -12.09
C LEU A 16 30.91 16.52 -11.74
N LEU A 17 30.24 17.50 -11.15
CA LEU A 17 28.80 17.53 -10.97
C LEU A 17 28.12 17.58 -12.35
N LYS A 18 27.22 16.64 -12.61
CA LYS A 18 25.98 16.93 -13.35
C LYS A 18 24.81 16.39 -12.53
N ILE A 19 24.09 17.33 -11.94
CA ILE A 19 22.86 17.16 -11.18
C ILE A 19 21.69 17.09 -12.15
N CYS A 20 20.72 16.21 -11.87
CA CYS A 20 19.29 16.50 -12.01
C CYS A 20 18.43 15.47 -11.21
N PRO A 21 17.20 15.81 -10.80
CA PRO A 21 16.85 16.20 -9.42
C PRO A 21 15.59 15.47 -8.88
N SER A 22 15.36 15.20 -7.59
CA SER A 22 14.60 16.03 -6.63
C SER A 22 13.94 15.02 -5.63
N LEU A 23 13.83 15.13 -4.31
CA LEU A 23 14.32 16.08 -3.29
C LEU A 23 13.89 15.52 -1.90
N VAL A 24 14.56 14.50 -1.35
CA VAL A 24 14.34 14.05 0.06
C VAL A 24 15.65 13.83 0.84
N ILE A 25 16.80 13.83 0.16
CA ILE A 25 18.12 13.72 0.81
C ILE A 25 18.60 15.07 1.41
N ILE A 26 17.71 16.06 1.56
CA ILE A 26 18.01 17.32 2.26
C ILE A 26 17.67 17.26 3.77
N CYS A 27 16.99 16.22 4.27
CA CYS A 27 16.74 16.13 5.72
C CYS A 27 17.86 15.46 6.54
N LEU A 28 18.70 14.60 5.94
CA LEU A 28 19.75 13.88 6.68
C LEU A 28 21.16 14.47 6.53
N LYS A 29 21.39 15.40 5.59
CA LYS A 29 22.66 16.13 5.50
C LYS A 29 22.67 17.48 6.23
N CYS A 30 21.52 18.05 6.60
CA CYS A 30 21.49 19.25 7.45
C CYS A 30 21.85 18.98 8.93
N VAL A 31 21.79 17.72 9.39
CA VAL A 31 22.24 17.35 10.75
C VAL A 31 23.76 17.13 10.80
N ALA A 32 24.38 16.74 9.68
CA ALA A 32 25.82 16.42 9.64
C ALA A 32 26.72 17.55 9.12
N PHE A 33 26.16 18.69 8.66
CA PHE A 33 26.95 19.85 8.19
C PHE A 33 26.77 21.11 9.04
N CYS A 34 26.19 21.00 10.23
CA CYS A 34 26.00 22.12 11.17
C CYS A 34 27.13 22.18 12.21
N GLY A 35 28.38 22.10 11.74
CA GLY A 35 29.56 22.54 12.46
C GLY A 35 30.06 23.84 11.84
N MET A 36 29.41 24.95 12.19
CA MET A 36 29.87 26.35 12.13
C MET A 36 28.67 27.30 11.97
N MET A 37 28.71 28.42 12.72
CA MET A 37 27.79 29.57 12.71
C MET A 37 26.60 29.51 13.70
N GLU A 38 26.89 29.91 14.93
CA GLU A 38 25.94 30.13 16.02
C GLU A 38 25.14 31.45 15.88
N LYS A 39 23.92 31.44 16.44
CA LYS A 39 23.02 32.57 16.83
C LYS A 39 21.68 32.74 16.11
N ARG A 40 21.41 32.16 14.93
CA ARG A 40 20.05 32.21 14.31
C ARG A 40 19.16 30.98 14.53
N GLN A 41 19.63 29.98 15.26
CA GLN A 41 19.00 28.65 15.34
C GLN A 41 17.80 28.50 16.29
N GLY A 42 17.52 29.44 17.19
CA GLY A 42 16.47 29.27 18.21
C GLY A 42 15.04 29.17 17.66
N LYS A 43 14.66 30.07 16.73
CA LYS A 43 13.31 30.11 16.15
C LYS A 43 13.08 29.05 15.09
N MET A 44 14.08 28.78 14.24
CA MET A 44 14.03 27.76 13.18
C MET A 44 13.96 26.33 13.74
N ARG A 45 14.72 26.02 14.81
CA ARG A 45 14.62 24.72 15.50
C ARG A 45 13.26 24.53 16.17
N LYS A 46 12.69 25.59 16.76
CA LYS A 46 11.34 25.55 17.36
C LYS A 46 10.26 25.33 16.30
N LEU A 47 10.36 25.99 15.14
CA LEU A 47 9.41 25.83 14.03
C LEU A 47 9.50 24.42 13.41
N ALA A 48 10.70 23.93 13.14
CA ALA A 48 10.91 22.58 12.60
C ALA A 48 10.41 21.49 13.55
N ARG A 49 10.62 21.64 14.86
CA ARG A 49 10.13 20.68 15.87
C ARG A 49 8.60 20.71 15.99
N LYS A 50 7.99 21.90 15.93
CA LYS A 50 6.53 22.08 15.97
C LYS A 50 5.84 21.52 14.73
N VAL A 51 6.46 21.70 13.56
CA VAL A 51 6.00 21.11 12.28
C VAL A 51 6.13 19.60 12.30
N CYS A 52 7.23 19.04 12.80
CA CYS A 52 7.36 17.59 12.99
C CYS A 52 6.34 17.03 13.99
N GLU A 53 6.07 17.72 15.11
CA GLU A 53 5.04 17.32 16.08
C GLU A 53 3.62 17.41 15.49
N GLU A 54 3.30 18.45 14.70
CA GLU A 54 2.00 18.57 14.01
C GLU A 54 1.83 17.54 12.88
N ILE A 55 2.89 17.21 12.14
CA ILE A 55 2.90 16.14 11.11
C ILE A 55 2.70 14.76 11.76
N MET A 56 3.32 14.53 12.92
CA MET A 56 3.15 13.27 13.67
C MET A 56 1.75 13.15 14.28
N ASN A 57 1.13 14.28 14.68
CA ASN A 57 -0.19 14.32 15.29
C ASN A 57 -1.37 14.30 14.30
N ASN A 58 -1.19 14.78 13.05
CA ASN A 58 -2.26 14.84 12.03
C ASN A 58 -2.16 13.75 10.95
N ARG A 59 -2.03 12.47 11.34
CA ARG A 59 -2.05 11.33 10.40
C ARG A 59 -3.45 11.04 9.83
N ARG A 60 -3.82 11.73 8.75
CA ARG A 60 -4.75 11.23 7.71
C ARG A 60 -4.07 11.42 6.35
N LEU A 61 -4.08 10.35 5.54
CA LEU A 61 -3.61 10.25 4.15
C LEU A 61 -2.09 10.14 3.98
N ILE A 62 -1.58 8.92 4.20
CA ILE A 62 -0.30 8.51 3.61
C ILE A 62 -0.57 8.41 2.10
N THR A 63 -0.16 9.43 1.35
CA THR A 63 -0.14 9.38 -0.12
C THR A 63 0.99 8.45 -0.57
N GLU A 64 0.87 7.83 -1.75
CA GLU A 64 1.82 6.85 -2.31
C GLU A 64 3.30 7.28 -2.27
N ARG A 65 3.60 8.58 -2.14
CA ARG A 65 4.95 9.15 -2.06
C ARG A 65 5.62 9.07 -0.69
N GLU A 66 4.91 8.62 0.36
CA GLU A 66 5.43 8.57 1.74
C GLU A 66 5.49 7.16 2.34
N ARG A 67 5.52 6.10 1.52
CA ARG A 67 5.92 4.77 2.01
C ARG A 67 7.38 4.87 2.50
N PRO A 68 7.68 4.56 3.78
CA PRO A 68 9.05 4.65 4.27
C PRO A 68 9.96 3.71 3.46
N LEU A 69 10.91 4.32 2.76
CA LEU A 69 11.96 3.66 2.00
C LEU A 69 12.96 3.07 3.00
N THR A 70 12.69 1.88 3.53
CA THR A 70 13.65 1.19 4.40
C THR A 70 14.38 0.12 3.61
N ALA A 71 15.69 0.32 3.44
CA ALA A 71 16.62 -0.69 2.93
C ALA A 71 16.78 -1.92 3.87
N SER A 72 15.99 -1.98 4.95
CA SER A 72 16.24 -2.84 6.11
C SER A 72 15.01 -3.56 6.68
N GLY A 73 13.94 -3.77 5.89
CA GLY A 73 12.90 -4.75 6.25
C GLY A 73 12.12 -4.51 7.55
N PHE A 74 12.10 -3.29 8.10
CA PHE A 74 11.37 -3.01 9.34
C PHE A 74 9.85 -3.06 9.10
N ARG A 75 9.14 -3.75 10.01
CA ARG A 75 7.67 -3.77 10.07
C ARG A 75 7.16 -2.42 10.57
N VAL A 76 6.10 -1.91 9.95
CA VAL A 76 5.45 -0.64 10.35
C VAL A 76 4.06 -0.96 10.87
N MET A 77 3.83 -0.80 12.16
CA MET A 77 2.57 -1.15 12.81
C MET A 77 1.78 0.07 13.29
N LYS A 78 0.44 -0.02 13.28
CA LYS A 78 -0.47 0.87 14.04
C LYS A 78 -1.55 0.01 14.69
N GLY A 79 -1.38 -0.29 15.98
CA GLY A 79 -2.15 -1.36 16.63
C GLY A 79 -1.85 -2.69 15.97
N GLU A 80 -2.88 -3.45 15.61
CA GLU A 80 -2.77 -4.74 14.91
C GLU A 80 -2.63 -4.58 13.38
N ARG A 81 -2.74 -3.36 12.84
CA ARG A 81 -2.55 -3.13 11.40
C ARG A 81 -1.08 -3.05 11.05
N GLU A 82 -0.63 -3.85 10.09
CA GLU A 82 0.68 -3.72 9.44
C GLU A 82 0.57 -2.89 8.15
N PHE A 83 1.54 -1.99 7.94
CA PHE A 83 1.74 -1.29 6.69
C PHE A 83 2.91 -1.92 5.94
N ILE A 84 2.60 -2.62 4.85
CA ILE A 84 3.62 -3.27 4.04
C ILE A 84 4.48 -2.22 3.36
N THR A 85 5.78 -2.27 3.63
CA THR A 85 6.79 -1.49 2.93
C THR A 85 7.30 -2.30 1.74
N TYR A 86 7.69 -1.68 0.64
CA TYR A 86 8.26 -2.39 -0.51
C TYR A 86 9.64 -1.81 -0.81
N GLN A 87 10.54 -2.61 -1.40
CA GLN A 87 11.79 -2.06 -1.93
C GLN A 87 11.46 -1.10 -3.08
N ARG A 88 12.32 -0.09 -3.31
CA ARG A 88 12.12 0.97 -4.34
C ARG A 88 11.50 0.41 -5.63
N ASP A 89 10.41 1.05 -6.05
CA ASP A 89 9.64 0.77 -7.27
C ASP A 89 8.99 -0.63 -7.37
N ALA A 90 9.01 -1.43 -6.29
CA ALA A 90 8.34 -2.71 -6.21
C ALA A 90 6.98 -2.61 -5.50
N THR A 91 6.05 -3.45 -5.92
CA THR A 91 4.73 -3.67 -5.29
C THR A 91 4.57 -5.12 -4.85
N ILE A 92 5.66 -5.89 -4.93
CA ILE A 92 5.82 -7.26 -4.46
C ILE A 92 7.01 -7.25 -3.49
N ARG A 93 6.89 -7.98 -2.39
CA ARG A 93 7.94 -8.24 -1.42
C ARG A 93 8.09 -9.76 -1.32
N VAL A 94 9.31 -10.24 -1.51
CA VAL A 94 9.68 -11.63 -1.20
C VAL A 94 10.67 -11.59 -0.05
N TRP A 95 10.41 -12.39 0.99
CA TRP A 95 11.29 -12.49 2.15
C TRP A 95 11.62 -13.95 2.43
N HIS A 96 12.89 -14.31 2.25
CA HIS A 96 13.44 -15.56 2.75
C HIS A 96 13.64 -15.48 4.27
N GLN A 97 13.04 -16.41 5.01
CA GLN A 97 13.08 -16.45 6.47
C GLN A 97 13.65 -17.80 6.94
N PRO A 98 14.96 -17.88 7.19
CA PRO A 98 15.61 -19.11 7.67
C PRO A 98 15.58 -19.29 9.21
N ASN A 99 14.95 -18.36 9.94
CA ASN A 99 14.91 -18.34 11.42
C ASN A 99 13.46 -18.30 11.93
N PRO A 100 13.19 -18.73 13.19
CA PRO A 100 11.83 -18.93 13.72
C PRO A 100 11.10 -17.63 14.10
N ASP A 101 11.19 -16.61 13.24
CA ASP A 101 10.48 -15.35 13.43
C ASP A 101 8.97 -15.63 13.43
N SER A 102 8.38 -15.42 14.61
CA SER A 102 6.95 -15.53 14.83
C SER A 102 6.34 -14.13 14.84
N TYR A 103 5.24 -13.98 14.14
CA TYR A 103 4.51 -12.73 14.04
C TYR A 103 3.22 -12.82 14.82
N ALA A 104 3.08 -11.92 15.80
CA ALA A 104 1.84 -11.73 16.54
C ALA A 104 0.67 -11.41 15.59
N PRO A 105 -0.59 -11.63 16.02
CA PRO A 105 -1.77 -11.31 15.23
C PRO A 105 -1.72 -9.90 14.63
N HIS A 106 -1.92 -9.81 13.32
CA HIS A 106 -1.94 -8.56 12.58
C HIS A 106 -2.76 -8.69 11.29
N PHE A 107 -3.00 -7.58 10.60
CA PHE A 107 -3.67 -7.58 9.30
C PHE A 107 -3.13 -6.47 8.39
N HIS A 108 -3.22 -6.67 7.08
CA HIS A 108 -2.79 -5.72 6.05
C HIS A 108 -3.58 -5.91 4.75
N SER A 109 -3.57 -4.90 3.88
CA SER A 109 -4.33 -4.91 2.62
C SER A 109 -3.74 -5.80 1.53
N ALA A 110 -2.47 -6.17 1.62
CA ALA A 110 -1.80 -7.05 0.67
C ALA A 110 -2.23 -8.52 0.87
N ILE A 111 -2.15 -9.31 -0.20
CA ILE A 111 -2.21 -10.78 -0.09
C ILE A 111 -0.84 -11.26 0.37
N GLU A 112 -0.81 -12.21 1.29
CA GLU A 112 0.42 -12.88 1.74
C GLU A 112 0.38 -14.36 1.34
N VAL A 113 1.51 -14.88 0.87
CA VAL A 113 1.67 -16.30 0.53
C VAL A 113 2.81 -16.85 1.36
N CYS A 114 2.50 -17.89 2.14
CA CYS A 114 3.46 -18.62 2.94
C CYS A 114 3.86 -19.90 2.20
N VAL A 115 5.16 -20.04 1.92
CA VAL A 115 5.74 -21.20 1.24
C VAL A 115 6.86 -21.78 2.10
N PRO A 116 6.58 -22.79 2.95
CA PRO A 116 7.61 -23.47 3.72
C PRO A 116 8.58 -24.24 2.80
N LEU A 117 9.87 -24.10 3.09
CA LEU A 117 10.97 -24.78 2.41
C LEU A 117 11.49 -25.97 3.22
N LEU A 118 11.59 -25.78 4.54
CA LEU A 118 12.04 -26.77 5.50
C LEU A 118 11.18 -26.71 6.76
N GLY A 119 10.84 -27.87 7.32
CA GLY A 119 9.97 -27.96 8.48
C GLY A 119 8.54 -27.51 8.16
N GLY A 120 7.93 -26.77 9.08
CA GLY A 120 6.55 -26.31 8.93
C GLY A 120 6.26 -25.03 9.70
N CYS A 121 5.15 -24.38 9.37
CA CYS A 121 4.67 -23.19 10.05
C CYS A 121 3.21 -23.36 10.49
N GLU A 122 2.88 -22.75 11.63
CA GLU A 122 1.50 -22.54 12.04
C GLU A 122 1.09 -21.15 11.59
N VAL A 123 0.06 -21.09 10.75
CA VAL A 123 -0.54 -19.82 10.34
C VAL A 123 -1.96 -19.80 10.86
N MET A 124 -2.23 -18.90 11.81
CA MET A 124 -3.59 -18.65 12.27
C MET A 124 -4.20 -17.59 11.37
N VAL A 125 -5.36 -17.85 10.77
CA VAL A 125 -6.10 -16.88 9.95
C VAL A 125 -7.55 -16.84 10.43
N ASN A 126 -8.02 -15.67 10.85
CA ASN A 126 -9.36 -15.44 11.41
C ASN A 126 -9.76 -16.49 12.49
N GLY A 127 -8.80 -16.87 13.33
CA GLY A 127 -8.99 -17.83 14.43
C GLY A 127 -8.85 -19.32 14.04
N LYS A 128 -8.79 -19.66 12.75
CA LYS A 128 -8.48 -21.03 12.29
C LYS A 128 -6.98 -21.21 12.14
N VAL A 129 -6.44 -22.31 12.68
CA VAL A 129 -5.01 -22.66 12.58
C VAL A 129 -4.79 -23.58 11.38
N TYR A 130 -3.76 -23.26 10.59
CA TYR A 130 -3.28 -24.05 9.46
C TYR A 130 -1.84 -24.50 9.76
N HIS A 131 -1.57 -25.80 9.66
CA HIS A 131 -0.23 -26.37 9.84
C HIS A 131 0.39 -26.66 8.49
N VAL A 132 1.08 -25.67 7.91
CA VAL A 132 1.60 -25.73 6.54
C VAL A 132 2.98 -26.37 6.56
N GLN A 133 3.16 -27.47 5.85
CA GLN A 133 4.43 -28.21 5.79
C GLN A 133 5.28 -27.81 4.58
N ALA A 134 6.56 -28.16 4.61
CA ALA A 134 7.44 -28.06 3.45
C ALA A 134 6.82 -28.77 2.23
N GLY A 135 6.76 -28.05 1.11
CA GLY A 135 6.10 -28.54 -0.11
C GLY A 135 4.65 -28.07 -0.28
N GLU A 136 4.03 -27.53 0.76
CA GLU A 136 2.67 -26.98 0.73
C GLU A 136 2.68 -25.45 0.58
N VAL A 137 1.51 -24.87 0.33
CA VAL A 137 1.35 -23.43 0.14
C VAL A 137 0.09 -22.94 0.84
N LEU A 138 0.17 -21.80 1.52
CA LEU A 138 -1.00 -21.11 2.06
C LEU A 138 -1.06 -19.66 1.56
N PHE A 139 -2.17 -19.29 0.93
CA PHE A 139 -2.51 -17.90 0.64
C PHE A 139 -3.36 -17.35 1.78
N VAL A 140 -2.93 -16.24 2.35
CA VAL A 140 -3.64 -15.45 3.34
C VAL A 140 -4.31 -14.28 2.61
N PRO A 141 -5.64 -14.14 2.69
CA PRO A 141 -6.37 -13.11 1.97
C PRO A 141 -6.13 -11.73 2.58
N SER A 142 -6.30 -10.70 1.76
CA SER A 142 -6.24 -9.31 2.19
C SER A 142 -7.18 -9.01 3.34
N ASP A 143 -6.72 -8.16 4.27
CA ASP A 143 -7.43 -7.71 5.48
C ASP A 143 -7.82 -8.81 6.47
N ALA A 144 -7.46 -10.08 6.23
CA ALA A 144 -7.64 -11.13 7.23
C ALA A 144 -6.63 -10.96 8.37
N THR A 145 -7.13 -11.08 9.60
CA THR A 145 -6.25 -11.09 10.78
C THR A 145 -5.53 -12.42 10.81
N HIS A 146 -4.21 -12.38 10.85
CA HIS A 146 -3.37 -13.55 10.84
C HIS A 146 -2.15 -13.44 11.75
N ALA A 147 -1.68 -14.58 12.22
CA ALA A 147 -0.47 -14.72 13.01
C ALA A 147 0.35 -15.87 12.45
N LEU A 148 1.67 -15.77 12.54
CA LEU A 148 2.56 -16.79 12.03
C LEU A 148 3.47 -17.29 13.15
N ARG A 149 3.64 -18.59 13.26
CA ARG A 149 4.61 -19.23 14.15
C ARG A 149 5.41 -20.24 13.36
N MET A 150 6.70 -20.31 13.64
CA MET A 150 7.60 -21.27 13.01
C MET A 150 8.29 -22.11 14.06
N ALA A 151 8.39 -23.41 13.81
CA ALA A 151 9.21 -24.29 14.65
C ALA A 151 10.70 -23.98 14.44
N ALA A 152 11.51 -24.27 15.46
CA ALA A 152 12.97 -24.15 15.35
C ALA A 152 13.50 -25.01 14.20
N GLY A 153 14.45 -24.45 13.42
CA GLY A 153 15.02 -25.13 12.25
C GLY A 153 14.12 -25.18 11.02
N SER A 154 13.00 -24.44 11.00
CA SER A 154 12.17 -24.29 9.80
C SER A 154 12.60 -23.10 8.95
N GLU A 155 12.35 -23.18 7.65
CA GLU A 155 12.63 -22.12 6.68
C GLU A 155 11.42 -21.89 5.77
N ARG A 156 11.18 -20.64 5.35
CA ARG A 156 10.08 -20.31 4.41
C ARG A 156 10.38 -19.10 3.54
N TYR A 157 9.60 -18.96 2.48
CA TYR A 157 9.34 -17.67 1.85
C TYR A 157 8.00 -17.09 2.33
N LEU A 158 7.99 -15.78 2.60
CA LEU A 158 6.78 -14.95 2.59
C LEU A 158 6.78 -14.09 1.33
N ILE A 159 5.73 -14.23 0.52
CA ILE A 159 5.53 -13.43 -0.69
C ILE A 159 4.30 -12.54 -0.45
N ILE A 160 4.51 -11.24 -0.42
CA ILE A 160 3.46 -10.26 -0.12
C ILE A 160 3.30 -9.32 -1.31
N PHE A 161 2.09 -9.15 -1.82
CA PHE A 161 1.84 -8.31 -2.98
C PHE A 161 0.49 -7.58 -2.93
N GLU A 162 0.48 -6.37 -3.49
CA GLU A 162 -0.76 -5.62 -3.70
C GLU A 162 -1.51 -6.19 -4.91
N HIS A 163 -2.83 -6.30 -4.79
CA HIS A 163 -3.66 -6.88 -5.84
C HIS A 163 -4.46 -5.85 -6.66
N ASN A 164 -4.28 -4.55 -6.37
CA ASN A 164 -5.13 -3.47 -6.90
C ASN A 164 -5.21 -3.42 -8.43
N ALA A 165 -4.11 -3.69 -9.14
CA ALA A 165 -4.09 -3.68 -10.61
C ALA A 165 -4.83 -4.88 -11.21
N ALA A 166 -4.62 -6.08 -10.64
CA ALA A 166 -5.24 -7.33 -11.10
C ALA A 166 -6.77 -7.30 -10.92
N PHE A 167 -7.23 -6.71 -9.83
CA PHE A 167 -8.65 -6.64 -9.48
C PHE A 167 -9.46 -5.72 -10.40
N THR A 168 -8.83 -4.97 -11.31
CA THR A 168 -9.57 -4.20 -12.33
C THR A 168 -9.91 -5.02 -13.58
N MET A 169 -9.30 -6.21 -13.74
CA MET A 169 -9.59 -7.14 -14.84
C MET A 169 -10.90 -7.89 -14.60
N LYS A 170 -11.71 -8.08 -15.66
CA LYS A 170 -13.02 -8.73 -15.55
C LYS A 170 -12.90 -10.20 -15.15
N GLU A 171 -11.90 -10.88 -15.68
CA GLU A 171 -11.56 -12.28 -15.44
C GLU A 171 -11.25 -12.51 -13.95
N PHE A 172 -10.65 -11.50 -13.31
CA PHE A 172 -10.33 -11.54 -11.89
C PHE A 172 -11.58 -11.47 -11.01
N ALA A 173 -12.70 -10.93 -11.50
CA ALA A 173 -13.95 -10.86 -10.75
C ALA A 173 -14.44 -12.26 -10.34
N ALA A 174 -14.21 -13.27 -11.19
CA ALA A 174 -14.55 -14.66 -10.88
C ALA A 174 -13.69 -15.25 -9.76
N LEU A 175 -12.44 -14.80 -9.60
CA LEU A 175 -11.49 -15.30 -8.58
C LEU A 175 -11.66 -14.62 -7.22
N ARG A 176 -12.29 -13.45 -7.15
CA ARG A 176 -12.47 -12.72 -5.89
C ARG A 176 -13.17 -13.48 -4.75
N PRO A 177 -14.19 -14.34 -4.98
CA PRO A 177 -14.75 -15.20 -3.93
C PRO A 177 -13.66 -16.02 -3.25
N MET A 178 -12.84 -16.68 -4.07
CA MET A 178 -11.77 -17.58 -3.64
C MET A 178 -10.68 -16.79 -2.90
N LEU A 179 -10.30 -15.62 -3.41
CA LEU A 179 -9.23 -14.78 -2.84
C LEU A 179 -9.63 -14.04 -1.55
N ARG A 180 -10.87 -14.16 -1.09
CA ARG A 180 -11.32 -13.68 0.23
C ARG A 180 -11.18 -14.71 1.33
N GLN A 181 -10.94 -15.96 0.97
CA GLN A 181 -10.75 -17.05 1.89
C GLN A 181 -9.28 -17.50 1.84
N PRO A 182 -8.77 -18.11 2.92
CA PRO A 182 -7.46 -18.74 2.86
C PRO A 182 -7.47 -19.88 1.83
N ILE A 183 -6.53 -19.86 0.90
CA ILE A 183 -6.34 -20.95 -0.07
C ILE A 183 -5.19 -21.81 0.44
N TYR A 184 -5.52 -22.98 0.99
CA TYR A 184 -4.54 -23.93 1.49
C TYR A 184 -4.36 -25.06 0.48
N LEU A 185 -3.16 -25.15 -0.09
CA LEU A 185 -2.77 -26.18 -1.04
C LEU A 185 -1.90 -27.21 -0.30
N THR A 186 -2.51 -28.34 0.06
CA THR A 186 -1.83 -29.46 0.74
C THR A 186 -0.97 -30.25 -0.25
N ALA A 187 -0.12 -31.14 0.25
CA ALA A 187 0.69 -32.02 -0.60
C ALA A 187 -0.14 -32.89 -1.57
N GLU A 188 -1.41 -33.17 -1.24
CA GLU A 188 -2.33 -33.98 -2.04
C GLU A 188 -3.05 -33.19 -3.15
N SER A 189 -3.00 -31.85 -3.11
CA SER A 189 -3.68 -31.03 -4.11
C SER A 189 -2.94 -31.08 -5.46
N GLU A 190 -3.70 -31.30 -6.53
CA GLU A 190 -3.22 -31.25 -7.92
C GLU A 190 -2.61 -29.87 -8.27
N ALA A 191 -3.11 -28.80 -7.66
CA ALA A 191 -2.61 -27.45 -7.88
C ALA A 191 -1.23 -27.22 -7.23
N THR A 192 -0.90 -27.93 -6.15
CA THR A 192 0.31 -27.70 -5.34
C THR A 192 1.61 -27.73 -6.15
N PRO A 193 1.93 -28.79 -6.92
CA PRO A 193 3.18 -28.84 -7.66
C PRO A 193 3.29 -27.73 -8.72
N ILE A 194 2.16 -27.37 -9.36
CA ILE A 194 2.11 -26.33 -10.40
C ILE A 194 2.32 -24.95 -9.76
N VAL A 195 1.48 -24.59 -8.79
CA VAL A 195 1.52 -23.29 -8.11
C VAL A 195 2.85 -23.10 -7.39
N ARG A 196 3.35 -24.10 -6.68
CA ARG A 196 4.64 -24.00 -5.97
C ARG A 196 5.78 -23.77 -6.95
N LYS A 197 5.82 -24.48 -8.08
CA LYS A 197 6.83 -24.26 -9.11
C LYS A 197 6.80 -22.82 -9.63
N THR A 198 5.62 -22.30 -9.96
CA THR A 198 5.46 -20.92 -10.45
C THR A 198 5.84 -19.89 -9.38
N LEU A 199 5.53 -20.13 -8.11
CA LEU A 199 5.95 -19.27 -6.99
C LEU A 199 7.47 -19.28 -6.80
N MET A 200 8.15 -20.41 -6.98
CA MET A 200 9.63 -20.45 -6.92
C MET A 200 10.27 -19.72 -8.11
N GLN A 201 9.69 -19.83 -9.32
CA GLN A 201 10.11 -19.00 -10.45
C GLN A 201 9.92 -17.50 -10.18
N LEU A 202 8.89 -17.13 -9.41
CA LEU A 202 8.67 -15.74 -8.99
C LEU A 202 9.78 -15.29 -8.03
N VAL A 203 10.14 -16.13 -7.05
CA VAL A 203 11.27 -15.87 -6.15
C VAL A 203 12.55 -15.65 -6.96
N ASP A 204 12.89 -16.57 -7.87
CA ASP A 204 14.07 -16.45 -8.73
C ASP A 204 14.06 -15.14 -9.54
N ALA A 205 12.91 -14.79 -10.11
CA ALA A 205 12.74 -13.55 -10.88
C ALA A 205 12.93 -12.29 -10.01
N TYR A 206 12.44 -12.32 -8.77
CA TYR A 206 12.57 -11.23 -7.81
C TYR A 206 14.05 -11.04 -7.39
N GLU A 207 14.74 -12.15 -7.13
CA GLU A 207 16.15 -12.19 -6.71
C GLU A 207 17.14 -11.91 -7.84
N ALA A 208 16.75 -12.05 -9.11
CA ALA A 208 17.62 -11.75 -10.24
C ALA A 208 17.94 -10.24 -10.41
N TYR A 209 17.27 -9.34 -9.68
CA TYR A 209 17.46 -7.87 -9.72
C TYR A 209 17.48 -7.25 -11.14
N THR A 210 16.73 -7.82 -12.09
CA THR A 210 16.66 -7.31 -13.47
C THR A 210 15.70 -6.12 -13.60
N PRO A 211 15.84 -5.25 -14.63
CA PRO A 211 14.96 -4.10 -14.83
C PRO A 211 13.46 -4.45 -14.94
N LEU A 212 13.13 -5.63 -15.46
CA LEU A 212 11.76 -6.09 -15.66
C LEU A 212 11.28 -7.09 -14.60
N ARG A 213 12.01 -7.24 -13.48
CA ARG A 213 11.69 -8.24 -12.45
C ARG A 213 10.26 -8.15 -11.94
N ASN A 214 9.74 -6.94 -11.70
CA ASN A 214 8.39 -6.76 -11.16
C ASN A 214 7.33 -7.22 -12.15
N LEU A 215 7.51 -6.86 -13.43
CA LEU A 215 6.62 -7.31 -14.51
C LEU A 215 6.63 -8.84 -14.62
N ARG A 216 7.81 -9.46 -14.53
CA ARG A 216 7.93 -10.93 -14.53
C ARG A 216 7.23 -11.55 -13.33
N CYS A 217 7.41 -11.00 -12.13
CA CYS A 217 6.74 -11.48 -10.92
C CYS A 217 5.22 -11.38 -11.05
N TYR A 218 4.68 -10.26 -11.59
CA TYR A 218 3.25 -10.15 -11.83
C TYR A 218 2.73 -11.12 -12.88
N ALA A 219 3.47 -11.35 -13.97
CA ALA A 219 3.08 -12.35 -14.96
C ALA A 219 2.96 -13.75 -14.32
N LEU A 220 3.90 -14.11 -13.44
CA LEU A 220 3.86 -15.38 -12.70
C LEU A 220 2.74 -15.43 -11.66
N LEU A 221 2.42 -14.32 -10.99
CA LEU A 221 1.24 -14.24 -10.12
C LEU A 221 -0.06 -14.43 -10.90
N MET A 222 -0.17 -13.85 -12.09
CA MET A 222 -1.35 -14.04 -12.94
C MET A 222 -1.48 -15.49 -13.38
N ASP A 223 -0.37 -16.16 -13.70
CA ASP A 223 -0.34 -17.58 -14.03
C ASP A 223 -0.80 -18.45 -12.86
N VAL A 224 -0.35 -18.15 -11.63
CA VAL A 224 -0.84 -18.80 -10.40
C VAL A 224 -2.35 -18.62 -10.25
N PHE A 225 -2.86 -17.41 -10.43
CA PHE A 225 -4.29 -17.12 -10.27
C PHE A 225 -5.15 -17.75 -11.37
N ALA A 226 -4.68 -17.77 -12.60
CA ALA A 226 -5.34 -18.46 -13.70
C ALA A 226 -5.40 -19.97 -13.42
N THR A 227 -4.29 -20.58 -13.02
CA THR A 227 -4.20 -22.00 -12.65
C THR A 227 -5.19 -22.35 -11.53
N LEU A 228 -5.20 -21.55 -10.45
CA LEU A 228 -6.15 -21.75 -9.36
C LEU A 228 -7.60 -21.58 -9.84
N GLY A 229 -7.84 -20.59 -10.70
CA GLY A 229 -9.14 -20.36 -11.32
C GLY A 229 -9.63 -21.56 -12.10
N GLU A 230 -8.82 -22.09 -13.00
CA GLU A 230 -9.16 -23.22 -13.86
C GLU A 230 -9.43 -24.50 -13.07
N LEU A 231 -8.66 -24.76 -12.00
CA LEU A 231 -8.80 -25.95 -11.17
C LEU A 231 -9.97 -25.87 -10.17
N TYR A 232 -10.25 -24.67 -9.63
CA TYR A 232 -11.19 -24.52 -8.53
C TYR A 232 -12.50 -23.81 -8.89
N LEU A 233 -12.56 -22.93 -9.91
CA LEU A 233 -13.82 -22.28 -10.30
C LEU A 233 -14.90 -23.25 -10.81
N PRO A 234 -14.59 -24.30 -11.60
CA PRO A 234 -15.61 -25.25 -12.07
C PRO A 234 -16.38 -25.93 -10.93
N ASN A 235 -15.74 -26.09 -9.77
CA ASN A 235 -16.33 -26.73 -8.58
C ASN A 235 -17.17 -25.78 -7.71
N VAL A 236 -17.00 -24.46 -7.86
CA VAL A 236 -17.67 -23.44 -7.00
C VAL A 236 -18.81 -22.73 -7.74
N ALA A 237 -18.81 -22.72 -9.08
CA ALA A 237 -19.82 -22.03 -9.90
C ALA A 237 -21.28 -22.52 -9.70
N ASN A 238 -21.49 -23.70 -9.10
CA ASN A 238 -22.82 -24.30 -8.90
C ASN A 238 -23.42 -24.15 -7.49
N SER A 239 -22.81 -23.38 -6.56
CA SER A 239 -23.31 -23.25 -5.19
C SER A 239 -24.18 -22.00 -4.96
N ALA A 240 -25.18 -22.10 -4.07
CA ALA A 240 -25.99 -20.96 -3.64
C ALA A 240 -25.14 -19.87 -2.94
N GLU A 241 -24.05 -20.28 -2.27
CA GLU A 241 -23.05 -19.37 -1.70
C GLU A 241 -22.35 -18.53 -2.79
N MET A 242 -22.09 -19.11 -3.96
CA MET A 242 -21.47 -18.37 -5.07
C MET A 242 -22.37 -17.26 -5.60
N ASN A 243 -23.68 -17.48 -5.67
CA ASN A 243 -24.63 -16.44 -6.09
C ASN A 243 -24.67 -15.25 -5.11
N ASP A 244 -24.61 -15.51 -3.81
CA ASP A 244 -24.52 -14.45 -2.80
C ASP A 244 -23.17 -13.73 -2.83
N ILE A 245 -22.08 -14.45 -3.10
CA ILE A 245 -20.78 -13.84 -3.29
C ILE A 245 -20.77 -12.98 -4.55
N HIS A 246 -21.27 -13.48 -5.69
CA HIS A 246 -21.42 -12.71 -6.93
C HIS A 246 -22.26 -11.43 -6.74
N ARG A 247 -23.34 -11.51 -5.95
CA ARG A 247 -24.15 -10.33 -5.61
C ARG A 247 -23.36 -9.31 -4.78
N ARG A 248 -22.60 -9.77 -3.78
CA ARG A 248 -21.71 -8.90 -2.96
C ARG A 248 -20.59 -8.29 -3.81
N LEU A 249 -19.99 -9.07 -4.70
CA LEU A 249 -18.94 -8.64 -5.62
C LEU A 249 -19.43 -7.61 -6.62
N SER A 250 -20.61 -7.84 -7.19
CA SER A 250 -21.27 -6.85 -8.06
C SER A 250 -21.48 -5.52 -7.34
N GLY A 251 -21.83 -5.58 -6.05
CA GLY A 251 -21.91 -4.41 -5.20
C GLY A 251 -20.54 -3.74 -4.98
N GLU A 252 -19.50 -4.49 -4.70
CA GLU A 252 -18.17 -3.90 -4.51
C GLU A 252 -17.56 -3.33 -5.80
N ASP A 253 -17.80 -3.96 -6.94
CA ASP A 253 -17.46 -3.40 -8.25
C ASP A 253 -18.22 -2.11 -8.52
N ALA A 254 -19.51 -2.08 -8.21
CA ALA A 254 -20.31 -0.87 -8.33
C ALA A 254 -19.77 0.24 -7.42
N PHE A 255 -19.35 -0.07 -6.20
CA PHE A 255 -18.72 0.88 -5.30
C PHE A 255 -17.37 1.38 -5.81
N ASN A 256 -16.51 0.50 -6.33
CA ASN A 256 -15.22 0.89 -6.89
C ASN A 256 -15.40 1.78 -8.13
N ARG A 257 -16.37 1.48 -9.00
CA ARG A 257 -16.74 2.37 -10.12
C ARG A 257 -17.24 3.72 -9.62
N ALA A 258 -18.05 3.75 -8.56
CA ALA A 258 -18.50 4.99 -7.94
C ALA A 258 -17.32 5.80 -7.39
N LEU A 259 -16.37 5.13 -6.73
CA LEU A 259 -15.19 5.78 -6.18
C LEU A 259 -14.28 6.34 -7.28
N ASP A 260 -14.10 5.61 -8.38
CA ASP A 260 -13.37 6.07 -9.56
C ASP A 260 -14.06 7.28 -10.23
N TYR A 261 -15.39 7.21 -10.39
CA TYR A 261 -16.18 8.34 -10.90
C TYR A 261 -16.03 9.58 -10.01
N LEU A 262 -16.10 9.43 -8.68
CA LEU A 262 -15.87 10.52 -7.73
C LEU A 262 -14.45 11.09 -7.90
N ASN A 263 -13.44 10.22 -7.98
CA ASN A 263 -12.04 10.64 -8.07
C ASN A 263 -11.68 11.33 -9.38
N LYS A 264 -12.40 11.03 -10.47
CA LYS A 264 -12.26 11.72 -11.78
C LYS A 264 -13.02 13.04 -11.81
N ASN A 265 -14.17 13.11 -11.15
CA ASN A 265 -15.09 14.24 -11.22
C ASN A 265 -15.14 15.06 -9.91
N TYR A 266 -14.13 14.94 -9.04
CA TYR A 266 -14.13 15.52 -7.69
C TYR A 266 -14.40 17.04 -7.64
N ALA A 267 -14.07 17.78 -8.70
CA ALA A 267 -14.27 19.22 -8.78
C ALA A 267 -15.74 19.61 -9.02
N GLU A 268 -16.56 18.68 -9.52
CA GLU A 268 -17.98 18.90 -9.79
C GLU A 268 -18.82 18.82 -8.51
N ASN A 269 -20.06 19.30 -8.58
CA ASN A 269 -21.00 19.23 -7.46
C ASN A 269 -21.61 17.83 -7.31
N ILE A 270 -20.79 16.86 -6.94
CA ILE A 270 -21.22 15.48 -6.69
C ILE A 270 -21.86 15.38 -5.32
N THR A 271 -23.13 14.97 -5.28
CA THR A 271 -23.82 14.61 -4.05
C THR A 271 -23.78 13.10 -3.83
N LEU A 272 -24.05 12.67 -2.58
CA LEU A 272 -24.15 11.25 -2.27
C LEU A 272 -25.30 10.59 -3.06
N ASP A 273 -26.39 11.31 -3.29
CA ASP A 273 -27.55 10.80 -4.03
C ASP A 273 -27.19 10.54 -5.51
N VAL A 274 -26.55 11.51 -6.17
CA VAL A 274 -26.07 11.35 -7.56
C VAL A 274 -25.14 10.14 -7.69
N LEU A 275 -24.23 9.98 -6.73
CA LEU A 275 -23.29 8.87 -6.75
C LEU A 275 -23.94 7.52 -6.44
N ALA A 276 -24.99 7.51 -5.60
CA ALA A 276 -25.76 6.33 -5.28
C ALA A 276 -26.55 5.86 -6.51
N ASP A 277 -27.20 6.79 -7.21
CA ASP A 277 -27.93 6.51 -8.45
C ASP A 277 -26.99 5.98 -9.54
N TYR A 278 -25.83 6.62 -9.74
CA TYR A 278 -24.81 6.15 -10.67
C TYR A 278 -24.34 4.71 -10.40
N ALA A 279 -24.22 4.36 -9.12
CA ALA A 279 -23.74 3.05 -8.68
C ALA A 279 -24.86 2.01 -8.53
N GLY A 280 -26.13 2.38 -8.71
CA GLY A 280 -27.27 1.49 -8.49
C GLY A 280 -27.51 1.14 -7.01
N PHE A 281 -27.18 2.05 -6.08
CA PHE A 281 -27.38 1.87 -4.64
C PHE A 281 -28.43 2.81 -4.08
N SER A 282 -29.04 2.41 -2.97
CA SER A 282 -29.68 3.40 -2.10
C SER A 282 -28.63 4.31 -1.45
N ARG A 283 -29.01 5.56 -1.15
CA ARG A 283 -28.18 6.52 -0.39
C ARG A 283 -27.61 5.91 0.90
N TYR A 284 -28.45 5.16 1.63
CA TYR A 284 -28.05 4.53 2.89
C TYR A 284 -26.99 3.43 2.67
N THR A 285 -27.18 2.58 1.66
CA THR A 285 -26.22 1.54 1.29
C THR A 285 -24.87 2.15 0.92
N LEU A 286 -24.86 3.16 0.03
CA LEU A 286 -23.61 3.79 -0.39
C LEU A 286 -22.91 4.50 0.79
N SER A 287 -23.65 5.17 1.67
CA SER A 287 -23.09 5.77 2.87
C SER A 287 -22.38 4.76 3.77
N ARG A 288 -23.01 3.60 4.04
CA ARG A 288 -22.37 2.52 4.81
C ARG A 288 -21.13 1.98 4.11
N MET A 289 -21.19 1.82 2.78
CA MET A 289 -20.04 1.34 2.01
C MET A 289 -18.85 2.30 2.08
N PHE A 290 -19.08 3.63 2.00
CA PHE A 290 -18.01 4.62 2.20
C PHE A 290 -17.35 4.48 3.58
N SER A 291 -18.15 4.42 4.65
CA SER A 291 -17.61 4.29 6.00
C SER A 291 -16.84 2.98 6.19
N ARG A 292 -17.36 1.87 5.67
CA ARG A 292 -16.72 0.55 5.75
C ARG A 292 -15.41 0.50 4.97
N HIS A 293 -15.40 0.95 3.73
CA HIS A 293 -14.26 0.78 2.81
C HIS A 293 -13.20 1.88 2.95
N THR A 294 -13.58 3.11 3.30
CA THR A 294 -12.65 4.25 3.37
C THR A 294 -12.35 4.70 4.80
N GLY A 295 -13.09 4.19 5.80
CA GLY A 295 -13.04 4.69 7.17
C GLY A 295 -13.55 6.13 7.33
N ALA A 296 -14.20 6.69 6.30
CA ALA A 296 -14.68 8.06 6.27
C ALA A 296 -16.09 8.15 5.66
N THR A 297 -16.80 9.22 5.97
CA THR A 297 -18.06 9.57 5.27
C THR A 297 -17.75 10.05 3.86
N PHE A 298 -18.73 9.95 2.95
CA PHE A 298 -18.62 10.46 1.58
C PHE A 298 -18.09 11.91 1.51
N ILE A 299 -18.66 12.82 2.30
CA ILE A 299 -18.24 14.24 2.32
C ILE A 299 -16.80 14.40 2.83
N GLN A 300 -16.39 13.62 3.84
CA GLN A 300 -15.02 13.65 4.33
C GLN A 300 -14.04 13.16 3.27
N TYR A 301 -14.38 12.08 2.55
CA TYR A 301 -13.57 11.54 1.46
C TYR A 301 -13.45 12.54 0.30
N LEU A 302 -14.57 13.08 -0.18
CA LEU A 302 -14.58 14.07 -1.26
C LEU A 302 -13.75 15.31 -0.90
N ASN A 303 -13.95 15.85 0.30
CA ASN A 303 -13.19 17.00 0.77
C ASN A 303 -11.70 16.72 0.93
N ALA A 304 -11.33 15.49 1.33
CA ALA A 304 -9.94 15.06 1.35
C ALA A 304 -9.33 15.07 -0.05
N ARG A 305 -10.01 14.44 -1.01
CA ARG A 305 -9.55 14.42 -2.40
C ARG A 305 -9.39 15.84 -2.96
N ARG A 306 -10.34 16.74 -2.72
CA ARG A 306 -10.27 18.14 -3.16
C ARG A 306 -9.10 18.90 -2.54
N VAL A 307 -8.82 18.68 -1.25
CA VAL A 307 -7.68 19.31 -0.57
C VAL A 307 -6.35 18.78 -1.10
N ASP A 308 -6.25 17.49 -1.41
CA ASP A 308 -5.04 16.92 -2.02
C ASP A 308 -4.75 17.54 -3.37
N MET A 309 -5.77 17.66 -4.23
CA MET A 309 -5.64 18.32 -5.53
C MET A 309 -5.35 19.82 -5.40
N ALA A 310 -5.92 20.48 -4.39
CA ALA A 310 -5.61 21.89 -4.12
C ALA A 310 -4.15 22.06 -3.69
N ALA A 311 -3.64 21.19 -2.80
CA ALA A 311 -2.26 21.21 -2.37
C ALA A 311 -1.29 21.04 -3.55
N GLU A 312 -1.62 20.15 -4.49
CA GLU A 312 -0.86 19.99 -5.73
C GLU A 312 -0.87 21.28 -6.58
N MET A 313 -2.05 21.85 -6.86
CA MET A 313 -2.17 23.10 -7.64
C MET A 313 -1.44 24.28 -6.98
N LEU A 314 -1.50 24.40 -5.64
CA LEU A 314 -0.80 25.44 -4.88
C LEU A 314 0.73 25.32 -4.98
N SER A 315 1.25 24.10 -5.17
CA SER A 315 2.70 23.82 -5.27
C SER A 315 3.25 24.01 -6.69
N GLN A 316 2.36 23.94 -7.69
CA GLN A 316 2.71 23.97 -9.11
C GLN A 316 2.36 25.29 -9.80
N SER A 317 1.56 26.17 -9.18
CA SER A 317 1.08 27.40 -9.82
C SER A 317 0.98 28.60 -8.86
N ASP A 318 0.97 29.80 -9.43
CA ASP A 318 0.77 31.07 -8.70
C ASP A 318 -0.70 31.50 -8.65
N LEU A 319 -1.64 30.61 -9.00
CA LEU A 319 -3.07 30.92 -9.00
C LEU A 319 -3.52 31.46 -7.63
N PRO A 320 -4.40 32.47 -7.55
CA PRO A 320 -4.93 32.93 -6.27
C PRO A 320 -5.58 31.78 -5.48
N VAL A 321 -5.39 31.74 -4.15
CA VAL A 321 -5.94 30.69 -3.28
C VAL A 321 -7.47 30.55 -3.46
N THR A 322 -8.16 31.66 -3.68
CA THR A 322 -9.59 31.70 -3.99
C THR A 322 -9.94 30.97 -5.28
N GLN A 323 -9.13 31.14 -6.33
CA GLN A 323 -9.33 30.42 -7.59
C GLN A 323 -9.03 28.93 -7.45
N VAL A 324 -7.99 28.56 -6.69
CA VAL A 324 -7.69 27.14 -6.43
C VAL A 324 -8.86 26.49 -5.71
N ALA A 325 -9.41 27.12 -4.67
CA ALA A 325 -10.55 26.61 -3.92
C ALA A 325 -11.77 26.36 -4.82
N LEU A 326 -12.08 27.30 -5.72
CA LEU A 326 -13.17 27.16 -6.69
C LEU A 326 -12.89 26.04 -7.70
N ARG A 327 -11.68 25.97 -8.24
CA ARG A 327 -11.28 24.95 -9.25
C ARG A 327 -11.34 23.53 -8.72
N VAL A 328 -11.05 23.32 -7.44
CA VAL A 328 -11.18 21.99 -6.81
C VAL A 328 -12.59 21.71 -6.29
N GLY A 329 -13.57 22.59 -6.52
CA GLY A 329 -14.97 22.34 -6.25
C GLY A 329 -15.48 22.75 -4.86
N PHE A 330 -14.76 23.60 -4.11
CA PHE A 330 -15.32 24.16 -2.87
C PHE A 330 -16.27 25.33 -3.17
N GLY A 331 -17.51 25.22 -2.69
CA GLY A 331 -18.51 26.29 -2.81
C GLY A 331 -18.29 27.49 -1.89
N SER A 332 -17.37 27.40 -0.91
CA SER A 332 -16.99 28.56 -0.09
C SER A 332 -15.52 28.52 0.32
N ILE A 333 -14.88 29.69 0.30
CA ILE A 333 -13.49 29.86 0.70
C ILE A 333 -13.28 29.58 2.20
N ALA A 334 -14.28 29.90 3.03
CA ALA A 334 -14.25 29.65 4.46
C ALA A 334 -14.21 28.15 4.77
N THR A 335 -15.06 27.35 4.08
CA THR A 335 -15.05 25.89 4.21
C THR A 335 -13.74 25.31 3.71
N PHE A 336 -13.26 25.76 2.55
CA PHE A 336 -11.97 25.34 2.01
C PHE A 336 -10.84 25.57 3.02
N ASN A 337 -10.67 26.79 3.53
CA ASN A 337 -9.60 27.13 4.46
C ASN A 337 -9.65 26.27 5.73
N ARG A 338 -10.85 26.05 6.29
CA ARG A 338 -11.04 25.22 7.48
C ARG A 338 -10.65 23.77 7.22
N VAL A 339 -11.16 23.18 6.14
CA VAL A 339 -10.88 21.78 5.77
C VAL A 339 -9.41 21.59 5.44
N PHE A 340 -8.83 22.49 4.63
CA PHE A 340 -7.42 22.46 4.25
C PHE A 340 -6.52 22.52 5.48
N ARG A 341 -6.78 23.45 6.42
CA ARG A 341 -6.02 23.55 7.67
C ARG A 341 -6.17 22.31 8.54
N THR A 342 -7.37 21.75 8.63
CA THR A 342 -7.62 20.52 9.40
C THR A 342 -6.82 19.35 8.84
N GLN A 343 -6.67 19.25 7.51
CA GLN A 343 -6.02 18.11 6.87
C GLN A 343 -4.52 18.29 6.67
N LYS A 344 -4.04 19.51 6.39
CA LYS A 344 -2.63 19.81 6.08
C LYS A 344 -1.90 20.50 7.25
N GLY A 345 -2.57 20.74 8.37
CA GLY A 345 -2.00 21.39 9.56
C GLY A 345 -1.72 22.88 9.42
N CYS A 346 -1.82 23.46 8.22
CA CYS A 346 -1.49 24.86 7.93
C CYS A 346 -2.48 25.48 6.95
N THR A 347 -2.45 26.81 6.81
CA THR A 347 -3.30 27.51 5.84
C THR A 347 -2.80 27.29 4.40
N PRO A 348 -3.67 27.38 3.37
CA PRO A 348 -3.26 27.26 1.97
C PRO A 348 -2.11 28.20 1.56
N SER A 349 -2.13 29.45 2.03
CA SER A 349 -1.07 30.43 1.75
C SER A 349 0.26 30.04 2.41
N GLN A 350 0.22 29.55 3.65
CA GLN A 350 1.41 29.02 4.32
C GLN A 350 1.96 27.80 3.58
N TYR A 351 1.09 26.89 3.16
CA TYR A 351 1.48 25.70 2.40
C TYR A 351 2.22 26.08 1.10
N ARG A 352 1.72 27.06 0.35
CA ARG A 352 2.41 27.57 -0.85
C ARG A 352 3.78 28.15 -0.53
N ASN A 353 3.87 29.02 0.48
CA ASN A 353 5.10 29.71 0.80
C ASN A 353 6.22 28.73 1.16
N VAL A 354 5.91 27.69 1.94
CA VAL A 354 6.87 26.61 2.25
C VAL A 354 7.37 25.94 0.97
N TYR A 355 6.49 25.65 0.01
CA TYR A 355 6.89 24.99 -1.23
C TYR A 355 7.73 25.90 -2.15
N LEU A 356 7.41 27.20 -2.20
CA LEU A 356 8.20 28.18 -2.95
C LEU A 356 9.59 28.40 -2.33
N GLU A 357 9.70 28.37 -1.01
CA GLU A 357 10.99 28.44 -0.31
C GLU A 357 11.85 27.19 -0.57
N LEU A 358 11.24 26.02 -0.74
CA LEU A 358 11.95 24.77 -1.09
C LEU A 358 12.40 24.71 -2.56
N LYS A 359 11.83 25.54 -3.45
CA LYS A 359 12.21 25.64 -4.87
C LYS A 359 13.34 26.65 -5.13
N LYS A 360 13.60 27.56 -4.18
CA LYS A 360 14.73 28.50 -4.22
C LYS A 360 15.99 27.85 -3.66
#